data_AF-A0A8J3UL57-F1
#
_entry.id   AF-A0A8J3UL57-F1
#
_cell.length_a   1.000
_cell.length_b   1.000
_cell.length_c   1.000
_cell.angle_alpha   90.00
_cell.angle_beta   90.00
_cell.angle_gamma   90.00
#
_symmetry.space_group_name_H-M   'P 1'
#
loop_
_entity.id
_entity.type
_entity.pdbx_description
1 polymer ?
#
loop_
_entity_poly.entity_id
_entity_poly.type
_entity_poly.pdbx_seq_one_letter_code
_entity_poly.pdbx_strand_id
1 'polypeptide(L)'
;MRDKVMGDLVRGQVCLLVGLLLCIVLMPEGLGANNGMSYYGVHWETVLPYAVGILSAALFTRRALRHAASTSPSPGHLRIAADAFALLLGGIILTPYTLSGAVDWTHRLLGAALFMLQLLLALRLVAWAHGAGTALLLVQLAGGIIAAVYLLQDDGFLLQGEATFQFGFGALLIRTIPLLPALPMSPAPSMDNSLGGPAVACCGDGDGGTPV
;
A
#
# COMPACT_ATOMS: atom_id res chain seq x y z
N MET A 1 12.55 10.97 9.36
CA MET A 1 11.76 9.78 8.93
C MET A 1 10.78 10.12 7.81
N ARG A 2 9.99 11.20 7.98
CA ARG A 2 9.04 11.72 6.98
C ARG A 2 9.66 11.89 5.58
N ASP A 3 10.87 12.44 5.48
CA ASP A 3 11.55 12.66 4.19
C ASP A 3 11.85 11.36 3.44
N LYS A 4 12.18 10.28 4.17
CA LYS A 4 12.42 8.96 3.57
C LYS A 4 11.13 8.36 3.02
N VAL A 5 10.02 8.52 3.74
CA VAL A 5 8.70 8.04 3.31
C VAL A 5 8.27 8.79 2.05
N MET A 6 8.36 10.12 2.05
CA MET A 6 8.01 10.95 0.89
C MET A 6 8.92 10.66 -0.30
N GLY A 7 10.22 10.55 -0.07
CA GLY A 7 11.19 10.22 -1.11
C GLY A 7 10.89 8.87 -1.77
N ASP A 8 10.55 7.84 -0.98
CA ASP A 8 10.17 6.54 -1.52
C ASP A 8 8.83 6.62 -2.31
N LEU A 9 7.80 7.32 -1.81
CA LEU A 9 6.54 7.49 -2.57
C LEU A 9 6.75 8.19 -3.92
N VAL A 10 7.49 9.30 -3.93
CA VAL A 10 7.78 10.06 -5.16
C VAL A 10 8.57 9.20 -6.14
N ARG A 11 9.60 8.49 -5.68
CA ARG A 11 10.37 7.56 -6.52
C ARG A 11 9.47 6.47 -7.12
N GLY A 12 8.57 5.90 -6.32
CA GLY A 12 7.62 4.90 -6.81
C GLY A 12 6.74 5.42 -7.95
N GLN A 13 6.19 6.63 -7.80
CA GLN A 13 5.38 7.27 -8.84
C GLN A 13 6.19 7.63 -10.08
N VAL A 14 7.38 8.20 -9.91
CA VAL A 14 8.27 8.53 -11.03
C VAL A 14 8.66 7.27 -11.80
N CYS A 15 9.03 6.18 -11.11
CA CYS A 15 9.36 4.92 -11.77
C CYS A 15 8.18 4.36 -12.57
N LEU A 16 6.97 4.38 -12.02
CA LEU A 16 5.77 3.92 -12.73
C LEU A 16 5.51 4.76 -13.98
N LEU A 17 5.47 6.09 -13.82
CA LEU A 17 5.15 7.02 -14.91
C LEU A 17 6.20 7.03 -16.00
N VAL A 18 7.49 7.02 -15.63
CA VAL A 18 8.59 6.95 -16.61
C VAL A 18 8.58 5.60 -17.32
N GLY A 19 8.41 4.49 -16.60
CA GLY A 19 8.30 3.16 -17.21
C GLY A 19 7.15 3.09 -18.21
N LEU A 20 5.96 3.56 -17.82
CA LEU A 20 4.79 3.60 -18.71
C LEU A 20 5.00 4.53 -19.90
N LEU A 21 5.57 5.72 -19.70
CA LEU A 21 5.86 6.67 -20.77
C LEU A 21 6.83 6.10 -21.79
N LEU A 22 7.89 5.41 -21.34
CA LEU A 22 8.82 4.71 -22.23
C LEU A 22 8.08 3.63 -23.04
N CYS A 23 7.18 2.87 -22.42
CA CYS A 23 6.38 1.88 -23.14
C CYS A 23 5.50 2.52 -24.22
N ILE A 24 4.83 3.64 -23.90
CA ILE A 24 4.00 4.39 -24.86
C ILE A 24 4.83 4.93 -26.03
N VAL A 25 6.03 5.44 -25.75
CA VAL A 25 6.93 5.96 -26.80
C VAL A 25 7.42 4.84 -27.72
N LEU A 26 7.70 3.67 -27.16
CA LEU A 26 8.18 2.50 -27.92
C LEU A 26 7.05 1.80 -28.69
N MET A 27 5.82 1.87 -28.19
CA MET A 27 4.67 1.17 -28.77
C MET A 27 3.37 2.00 -28.61
N PRO A 28 3.21 3.07 -29.39
CA PRO A 28 2.07 3.99 -29.25
C PRO A 28 0.71 3.35 -29.55
N GLU A 29 0.68 2.23 -30.27
CA GLU A 29 -0.53 1.45 -30.56
C GLU A 29 -1.23 0.99 -29.26
N GLY A 30 -0.48 0.83 -28.16
CA GLY A 30 -1.03 0.50 -26.85
C GLY A 30 -1.99 1.55 -26.28
N LEU A 31 -1.96 2.80 -26.78
CA LEU A 31 -2.94 3.84 -26.39
C LEU A 31 -4.35 3.56 -26.92
N GLY A 32 -4.46 2.84 -28.05
CA GLY A 32 -5.73 2.44 -28.64
C GLY A 32 -6.15 1.01 -28.28
N ALA A 33 -5.24 0.21 -27.71
CA ALA A 33 -5.53 -1.15 -27.29
C ALA A 33 -6.31 -1.16 -25.97
N ASN A 34 -7.44 -1.87 -25.91
CA ASN A 34 -8.23 -1.99 -24.69
C ASN A 34 -7.71 -3.09 -23.73
N ASN A 35 -6.39 -3.23 -23.61
CA ASN A 35 -5.72 -4.21 -22.74
C ASN A 35 -5.07 -3.57 -21.49
N GLY A 36 -5.32 -2.27 -21.27
CA GLY A 36 -4.79 -1.53 -20.12
C GLY A 36 -3.27 -1.35 -20.17
N MET A 37 -2.68 -1.04 -19.02
CA MET A 37 -1.22 -0.96 -18.86
C MET A 37 -0.55 -2.31 -19.14
N SER A 38 -1.25 -3.42 -18.89
CA SER A 38 -0.72 -4.77 -19.08
C SER A 38 -0.43 -5.12 -20.53
N TYR A 39 -1.00 -4.39 -21.51
CA TYR A 39 -0.62 -4.48 -22.92
C TYR A 39 0.90 -4.48 -23.09
N TYR A 40 1.60 -3.55 -22.44
CA TYR A 40 3.05 -3.40 -22.55
C TYR A 40 3.85 -4.53 -21.91
N GLY A 41 3.23 -5.37 -21.09
CA GLY A 41 3.88 -6.49 -20.41
C GLY A 41 4.06 -7.74 -21.27
N VAL A 42 3.43 -7.81 -22.44
CA VAL A 42 3.49 -9.00 -23.32
C VAL A 42 4.34 -8.81 -24.57
N HIS A 43 4.83 -7.59 -24.83
CA HIS A 43 5.67 -7.26 -25.98
C HIS A 43 7.13 -7.15 -25.59
N TRP A 44 8.03 -7.69 -26.42
CA TRP A 44 9.46 -7.77 -26.09
C TRP A 44 10.12 -6.39 -26.00
N GLU A 45 9.65 -5.44 -26.80
CA GLU A 45 10.11 -4.06 -26.86
C GLU A 45 9.80 -3.30 -25.56
N THR A 46 8.71 -3.64 -24.89
CA THR A 46 8.20 -2.89 -23.74
C THR A 46 8.19 -3.67 -22.43
N VAL A 47 8.38 -5.00 -22.44
CA VAL A 47 8.33 -5.83 -21.23
C VAL A 47 9.33 -5.40 -20.18
N LEU A 48 10.54 -5.01 -20.58
CA LEU A 48 11.59 -4.56 -19.66
C LEU A 48 11.23 -3.22 -18.99
N PRO A 49 10.96 -2.11 -19.72
CA PRO A 49 10.57 -0.85 -19.07
C PRO A 49 9.27 -0.99 -18.27
N TYR A 50 8.31 -1.80 -18.73
CA TYR A 50 7.08 -2.12 -18.01
C TYR A 50 7.38 -2.80 -16.65
N ALA A 51 8.11 -3.91 -16.67
CA ALA A 51 8.41 -4.68 -15.47
C ALA A 51 9.27 -3.88 -14.48
N VAL A 52 10.27 -3.14 -14.96
CA VAL A 52 11.11 -2.28 -14.10
C VAL A 52 10.28 -1.16 -13.47
N GLY A 53 9.41 -0.50 -14.24
CA GLY A 53 8.52 0.54 -13.74
C GLY A 53 7.60 0.03 -12.63
N ILE A 54 6.90 -1.08 -12.88
CA ILE A 54 5.97 -1.69 -11.92
C ILE A 54 6.69 -2.22 -10.68
N LEU A 55 7.77 -3.00 -10.84
CA LEU A 55 8.48 -3.60 -9.69
C LEU A 55 9.13 -2.53 -8.81
N SER A 56 9.67 -1.47 -9.42
CA SER A 56 10.23 -0.34 -8.67
C SER A 56 9.13 0.41 -7.91
N ALA A 57 7.98 0.66 -8.55
CA ALA A 57 6.82 1.27 -7.90
C ALA A 57 6.31 0.41 -6.73
N ALA A 58 6.23 -0.90 -6.90
CA ALA A 58 5.88 -1.87 -5.86
C ALA A 58 6.85 -1.81 -4.68
N LEU A 59 8.16 -1.87 -4.94
CA LEU A 59 9.20 -1.85 -3.93
C LEU A 59 9.18 -0.56 -3.11
N PHE A 60 9.17 0.60 -3.78
CA PHE A 60 9.24 1.89 -3.10
C PHE A 60 7.93 2.20 -2.36
N THR A 61 6.77 1.90 -2.94
CA THR A 61 5.47 2.08 -2.26
C THR A 61 5.37 1.20 -1.03
N ARG A 62 5.76 -0.08 -1.13
CA ARG A 62 5.80 -1.00 0.01
C ARG A 62 6.69 -0.49 1.13
N ARG A 63 7.91 -0.05 0.81
CA ARG A 63 8.83 0.54 1.80
C ARG A 63 8.23 1.77 2.47
N ALA A 64 7.68 2.69 1.69
CA ALA A 64 7.06 3.89 2.22
C ALA A 64 5.90 3.57 3.17
N LEU A 65 4.98 2.69 2.79
CA LEU A 65 3.85 2.28 3.61
C LEU A 65 4.30 1.55 4.89
N ARG A 66 5.29 0.65 4.82
CA ARG A 66 5.83 -0.04 6.01
C ARG A 66 6.51 0.92 6.98
N HIS A 67 7.22 1.93 6.49
CA HIS A 67 7.80 2.98 7.34
C HIS A 67 6.70 3.85 7.97
N ALA A 68 5.72 4.29 7.17
CA ALA A 68 4.58 5.09 7.63
C ALA A 68 3.72 4.36 8.67
N ALA A 69 3.64 3.03 8.59
CA ALA A 69 2.88 2.20 9.52
C ALA A 69 3.23 2.48 10.98
N SER A 70 4.51 2.67 11.31
CA SER A 70 4.98 2.89 12.68
C SER A 70 4.40 4.13 13.38
N THR A 71 3.97 5.12 12.59
CA THR A 71 3.40 6.39 13.10
C THR A 71 1.93 6.55 12.76
N SER A 72 1.31 5.53 12.16
CA SER A 72 -0.07 5.59 11.73
C SER A 72 -1.05 5.16 12.83
N PRO A 73 -2.33 5.54 12.73
CA PRO A 73 -3.38 5.06 13.63
C PRO A 73 -3.57 3.53 13.63
N SER A 74 -3.15 2.84 12.56
CA SER A 74 -3.26 1.38 12.46
C SER A 74 -2.08 0.75 11.74
N PRO A 75 -0.95 0.52 12.46
CA PRO A 75 0.28 0.01 11.88
C PRO A 75 0.12 -1.35 11.17
N GLY A 76 -0.66 -2.26 11.75
CA GLY A 76 -0.90 -3.60 11.18
C GLY A 76 -1.55 -3.55 9.81
N HIS A 77 -2.59 -2.72 9.66
CA HIS A 77 -3.30 -2.56 8.39
C HIS A 77 -2.40 -2.02 7.28
N LEU A 78 -1.59 -0.99 7.57
CA LEU A 78 -0.66 -0.45 6.57
C LEU A 78 0.43 -1.43 6.15
N ARG A 79 0.93 -2.25 7.08
CA ARG A 79 1.91 -3.31 6.75
C ARG A 79 1.30 -4.39 5.86
N ILE A 80 0.09 -4.86 6.19
CA ILE A 80 -0.64 -5.84 5.38
C ILE A 80 -0.93 -5.27 3.99
N ALA A 81 -1.43 -4.03 3.91
CA ALA A 81 -1.69 -3.38 2.62
C ALA A 81 -0.42 -3.21 1.80
N ALA A 82 0.71 -2.87 2.42
CA ALA A 82 2.00 -2.74 1.75
C ALA A 82 2.48 -4.07 1.15
N ASP A 83 2.35 -5.16 1.90
CA ASP A 83 2.74 -6.50 1.46
C ASP A 83 1.79 -7.02 0.38
N ALA A 84 0.48 -6.87 0.57
CA ALA A 84 -0.53 -7.25 -0.42
C ALA A 84 -0.36 -6.46 -1.74
N PHE A 85 -0.08 -5.16 -1.68
CA PHE A 85 0.16 -4.33 -2.86
C PHE A 85 1.33 -4.86 -3.71
N ALA A 86 2.45 -5.17 -3.06
CA ALA A 86 3.62 -5.69 -3.77
C ALA A 86 3.39 -7.11 -4.32
N LEU A 87 2.71 -7.97 -3.55
CA LEU A 87 2.37 -9.33 -4.00
C LEU A 87 1.42 -9.32 -5.19
N LEU A 88 0.38 -8.48 -5.17
CA LEU A 88 -0.58 -8.36 -6.26
C LEU A 88 0.09 -7.82 -7.54
N LEU A 89 0.91 -6.76 -7.44
CA LEU A 89 1.67 -6.25 -8.59
C LEU A 89 2.65 -7.28 -9.15
N GLY A 90 3.37 -8.00 -8.28
CA GLY A 90 4.24 -9.09 -8.71
C GLY A 90 3.45 -10.20 -9.41
N GLY A 91 2.27 -10.55 -8.87
CA GLY A 91 1.35 -11.51 -9.47
C GLY A 91 0.93 -11.11 -10.89
N ILE A 92 0.52 -9.85 -11.09
CA ILE A 92 0.11 -9.31 -12.41
C ILE A 92 1.22 -9.47 -13.46
N ILE A 93 2.49 -9.23 -13.10
CA ILE A 93 3.63 -9.44 -14.01
C ILE A 93 3.80 -10.93 -14.34
N LEU A 94 3.61 -11.80 -13.34
CA LEU A 94 3.80 -13.24 -13.48
C LEU A 94 2.63 -13.95 -14.19
N THR A 95 1.52 -13.26 -14.43
CA THR A 95 0.35 -13.79 -15.13
C THR A 95 0.12 -13.09 -16.47
N PRO A 96 0.99 -13.24 -17.47
CA PRO A 96 0.78 -12.64 -18.79
C PRO A 96 -0.51 -13.18 -19.42
N TYR A 97 -1.44 -12.27 -19.70
CA TYR A 97 -2.81 -12.61 -20.10
C TYR A 97 -2.93 -13.33 -21.45
N THR A 98 -1.85 -13.38 -22.24
CA THR A 98 -1.81 -14.02 -23.56
C THR A 98 -1.56 -15.53 -23.54
N LEU A 99 -1.18 -16.12 -22.39
CA LEU A 99 -0.79 -17.55 -22.34
C LEU A 99 -1.97 -18.52 -22.44
N SER A 100 -3.07 -18.23 -21.74
CA SER A 100 -4.30 -19.04 -21.78
C SER A 100 -5.46 -18.27 -21.13
N GLY A 101 -6.70 -18.68 -21.39
CA GLY A 101 -7.87 -18.05 -20.78
C GLY A 101 -7.87 -18.09 -19.24
N ALA A 102 -7.34 -19.17 -18.63
CA ALA A 102 -7.24 -19.24 -17.16
C ALA A 102 -6.21 -18.23 -16.59
N VAL A 103 -5.10 -18.01 -17.30
CA VAL A 103 -4.08 -17.03 -16.91
C VAL A 103 -4.61 -15.61 -17.10
N ASP A 104 -5.33 -15.33 -18.19
CA ASP A 104 -6.01 -14.05 -18.41
C ASP A 104 -6.98 -13.73 -17.25
N TRP A 105 -7.88 -14.67 -16.92
CA TRP A 105 -8.81 -14.49 -15.80
C TRP A 105 -8.08 -14.25 -14.46
N THR A 106 -6.99 -14.97 -14.22
CA THR A 106 -6.17 -14.77 -13.02
C THR A 106 -5.54 -13.37 -13.01
N HIS A 107 -5.00 -12.91 -14.14
CA HIS A 107 -4.45 -11.57 -14.30
C HIS A 107 -5.48 -10.49 -14.00
N ARG A 108 -6.66 -10.58 -14.61
CA ARG A 108 -7.77 -9.63 -14.39
C ARG A 108 -8.22 -9.62 -12.93
N LEU A 109 -8.32 -10.78 -12.30
CA LEU A 109 -8.69 -10.88 -10.88
C LEU A 109 -7.65 -10.24 -9.97
N LEU A 110 -6.35 -10.45 -10.24
CA LEU A 110 -5.27 -9.80 -9.49
C LEU A 110 -5.29 -8.28 -9.68
N GLY A 111 -5.53 -7.80 -10.91
CA GLY A 111 -5.73 -6.39 -11.21
C GLY A 111 -6.91 -5.78 -10.46
N ALA A 112 -8.08 -6.42 -10.50
CA ALA A 112 -9.26 -5.99 -9.77
C ALA A 112 -9.03 -5.95 -8.25
N ALA A 113 -8.39 -7.00 -7.69
CA ALA A 113 -8.04 -7.06 -6.28
C ALA A 113 -7.07 -5.93 -5.88
N LEU A 114 -6.09 -5.62 -6.73
CA LEU A 114 -5.17 -4.49 -6.52
C LEU A 114 -5.91 -3.15 -6.50
N PHE A 115 -6.82 -2.91 -7.45
CA PHE A 115 -7.62 -1.68 -7.49
C PHE A 115 -8.49 -1.55 -6.23
N MET A 116 -9.16 -2.63 -5.81
CA MET A 116 -9.94 -2.63 -4.58
C MET A 116 -9.09 -2.35 -3.34
N LEU A 117 -7.91 -2.97 -3.23
CA LEU A 117 -6.96 -2.68 -2.14
C LEU A 117 -6.57 -1.20 -2.11
N GLN A 118 -6.21 -0.63 -3.27
CA GLN A 118 -5.82 0.78 -3.39
C GLN A 118 -6.97 1.72 -3.02
N LEU A 119 -8.22 1.41 -3.42
CA LEU A 119 -9.39 2.22 -3.10
C LEU A 119 -9.72 2.18 -1.59
N LEU A 120 -9.71 0.99 -0.98
CA LEU A 120 -9.94 0.83 0.46
C LEU A 120 -8.85 1.53 1.27
N LEU A 121 -7.59 1.42 0.84
CA LEU A 121 -6.48 2.13 1.48
C LEU A 121 -6.64 3.65 1.35
N ALA A 122 -6.98 4.15 0.16
CA ALA A 122 -7.20 5.57 -0.09
C ALA A 122 -8.33 6.16 0.77
N LEU A 123 -9.49 5.48 0.82
CA LEU A 123 -10.61 5.86 1.69
C LEU A 123 -10.17 5.98 3.15
N ARG A 124 -9.41 5.00 3.64
CA ARG A 124 -8.95 4.97 5.03
C ARG A 124 -7.94 6.06 5.32
N LEU A 125 -7.01 6.32 4.41
CA LEU A 125 -6.03 7.41 4.54
C LEU A 125 -6.70 8.78 4.54
N VAL A 126 -7.70 9.01 3.67
CA VAL A 126 -8.49 10.25 3.67
C VAL A 126 -9.25 10.41 4.97
N ALA A 127 -9.87 9.34 5.50
CA ALA A 127 -10.54 9.37 6.79
C ALA A 127 -9.58 9.72 7.94
N TRP A 128 -8.40 9.10 7.99
CA TRP A 128 -7.37 9.40 8.99
C TRP A 128 -6.76 10.79 8.85
N ALA A 129 -6.74 11.35 7.64
CA ALA A 129 -6.27 12.70 7.35
C ALA A 129 -7.41 13.74 7.40
N HIS A 130 -8.54 13.42 8.05
CA HIS A 130 -9.69 14.31 8.24
C HIS A 130 -10.23 14.91 6.93
N GLY A 131 -10.31 14.10 5.87
CA GLY A 131 -10.80 14.52 4.56
C GLY A 131 -9.74 15.17 3.66
N ALA A 132 -8.51 15.35 4.14
CA ALA A 132 -7.42 15.77 3.26
C ALA A 132 -7.21 14.68 2.19
N GLY A 133 -7.32 15.05 0.91
CA GLY A 133 -7.19 14.11 -0.21
C GLY A 133 -8.50 13.68 -0.86
N THR A 134 -9.68 14.15 -0.41
CA THR A 134 -10.97 13.81 -1.04
C THR A 134 -10.99 14.05 -2.55
N ALA A 135 -10.46 15.16 -3.05
CA ALA A 135 -10.40 15.42 -4.49
C ALA A 135 -9.57 14.36 -5.24
N LEU A 136 -8.45 13.91 -4.67
CA LEU A 136 -7.60 12.88 -5.27
C LEU A 136 -8.26 11.50 -5.22
N LEU A 137 -9.01 11.21 -4.15
CA LEU A 137 -9.85 10.02 -4.07
C LEU A 137 -10.95 10.02 -5.14
N LEU A 138 -11.56 11.17 -5.44
CA LEU A 138 -12.55 11.28 -6.52
C LEU A 138 -11.91 11.08 -7.90
N VAL A 139 -10.70 11.62 -8.13
CA VAL A 139 -9.92 11.34 -9.34
C VAL A 139 -9.62 9.85 -9.48
N GLN A 140 -9.15 9.23 -8.39
CA GLN A 140 -8.91 7.79 -8.34
C GLN A 140 -10.20 7.02 -8.66
N LEU A 141 -11.31 7.32 -7.98
CA LEU A 141 -12.60 6.66 -8.19
C LEU A 141 -13.09 6.80 -9.63
N ALA A 142 -12.99 7.98 -10.23
CA ALA A 142 -13.37 8.21 -11.63
C ALA A 142 -12.54 7.33 -12.59
N GLY A 143 -11.22 7.28 -12.41
CA GLY A 143 -10.35 6.38 -13.19
C GLY A 143 -10.72 4.91 -13.00
N GLY A 144 -11.05 4.51 -11.76
CA GLY A 144 -11.45 3.14 -11.43
C GLY A 144 -12.78 2.73 -12.04
N ILE A 145 -13.75 3.64 -12.12
CA ILE A 145 -15.03 3.42 -12.80
C ILE A 145 -14.79 3.23 -14.31
N ILE A 146 -13.99 4.10 -14.93
CA ILE A 146 -13.62 3.97 -16.35
C ILE A 146 -12.96 2.61 -16.60
N ALA A 147 -11.96 2.25 -15.78
CA ALA A 147 -11.27 0.97 -15.92
C ALA A 147 -12.23 -0.22 -15.73
N ALA A 148 -13.10 -0.20 -14.73
CA ALA A 148 -14.06 -1.28 -14.48
C ALA A 148 -15.06 -1.47 -15.63
N VAL A 149 -15.54 -0.37 -16.23
CA VAL A 149 -16.46 -0.41 -17.38
C VAL A 149 -15.78 -1.03 -18.60
N TYR A 150 -14.53 -0.64 -18.88
CA TYR A 150 -13.81 -1.09 -20.07
C TYR A 150 -13.03 -2.41 -19.88
N LEU A 151 -12.96 -2.97 -18.67
CA LEU A 151 -12.25 -4.22 -18.38
C LEU A 151 -12.78 -5.43 -19.16
N LEU A 152 -14.08 -5.44 -19.48
CA LEU A 152 -14.75 -6.55 -20.17
C LEU A 152 -15.13 -6.23 -21.63
N GLN A 153 -14.76 -5.04 -22.11
CA GLN A 153 -15.06 -4.60 -23.48
C GLN A 153 -13.89 -4.94 -24.40
N ASP A 154 -14.16 -5.08 -25.70
CA ASP A 154 -13.10 -5.32 -26.70
C ASP A 154 -12.34 -4.03 -27.05
N ASP A 155 -13.03 -2.88 -27.03
CA ASP A 155 -12.50 -1.56 -27.33
C ASP A 155 -12.82 -0.58 -26.19
N GLY A 156 -11.95 0.41 -25.94
CA GLY A 156 -12.20 1.34 -24.84
C GLY A 156 -11.03 2.15 -24.34
N PHE A 157 -11.27 2.73 -23.16
CA PHE A 157 -10.34 3.64 -22.47
C PHE A 157 -9.71 2.98 -21.23
N LEU A 158 -9.48 1.66 -21.25
CA LEU A 158 -8.96 0.92 -20.09
C LEU A 158 -7.63 1.50 -19.61
N LEU A 159 -6.67 1.74 -20.52
CA LEU A 159 -5.36 2.31 -20.16
C LEU A 159 -5.49 3.69 -19.50
N GLN A 160 -6.35 4.56 -20.02
CA GLN A 160 -6.57 5.91 -19.53
C GLN A 160 -7.25 5.87 -18.15
N GLY A 161 -8.22 4.97 -17.96
CA GLY A 161 -8.86 4.73 -16.66
C GLY A 161 -7.86 4.26 -15.62
N GLU A 162 -7.05 3.25 -15.96
CA GLU A 162 -6.01 2.72 -15.08
C GLU A 162 -4.94 3.76 -14.74
N ALA A 163 -4.43 4.52 -15.72
CA ALA A 163 -3.44 5.57 -15.50
C ALA A 163 -4.00 6.69 -14.60
N THR A 164 -5.25 7.10 -14.82
CA THR A 164 -5.95 8.09 -13.98
C THR A 164 -6.11 7.57 -12.55
N PHE A 165 -6.48 6.30 -12.39
CA PHE A 165 -6.59 5.65 -11.08
C PHE A 165 -5.24 5.66 -10.34
N GLN A 166 -4.17 5.22 -11.00
CA GLN A 166 -2.83 5.18 -10.40
C GLN A 166 -2.31 6.57 -10.05
N PHE A 167 -2.53 7.56 -10.91
CA PHE A 167 -2.17 8.96 -10.61
C PHE A 167 -2.90 9.48 -9.37
N GLY A 168 -4.22 9.29 -9.31
CA GLY A 168 -5.04 9.68 -8.16
C GLY A 168 -4.57 9.02 -6.86
N PHE A 169 -4.33 7.71 -6.89
CA PHE A 169 -3.84 6.94 -5.74
C PHE A 169 -2.45 7.42 -5.30
N GLY A 170 -1.51 7.55 -6.23
CA GLY A 170 -0.13 7.97 -5.95
C GLY A 170 -0.04 9.36 -5.33
N ALA A 171 -0.76 10.33 -5.91
CA ALA A 171 -0.85 11.68 -5.38
C ALA A 171 -1.52 11.69 -4.00
N LEU A 172 -2.55 10.87 -3.78
CA LEU A 172 -3.23 10.74 -2.50
C LEU A 172 -2.29 10.22 -1.41
N LEU A 173 -1.48 9.19 -1.69
CA LEU A 173 -0.47 8.70 -0.75
C LEU A 173 0.50 9.81 -0.33
N ILE A 174 1.04 10.54 -1.31
CA ILE A 174 1.98 11.64 -1.07
C ILE A 174 1.35 12.74 -0.21
N ARG A 175 0.07 13.06 -0.46
CA ARG A 175 -0.64 14.12 0.27
C ARG A 175 -1.02 13.73 1.69
N THR A 176 -1.51 12.51 1.89
CA THR A 176 -2.19 12.10 3.14
C THR A 176 -1.25 11.50 4.18
N ILE A 177 -0.22 10.75 3.75
CA ILE A 177 0.71 10.09 4.69
C ILE A 177 1.41 11.09 5.65
N PRO A 178 1.86 12.28 5.23
CA PRO A 178 2.45 13.27 6.14
C PRO A 178 1.49 13.82 7.19
N LEU A 179 0.19 13.74 6.93
CA LEU A 179 -0.89 14.30 7.76
C LEU A 179 -1.47 13.29 8.75
N LEU A 180 -1.02 12.03 8.71
CA LEU A 180 -1.55 11.02 9.61
C LEU A 180 -1.26 11.40 11.06
N PRO A 181 -2.27 11.35 11.95
CA PRO A 181 -2.06 11.66 13.34
C PRO A 181 -1.12 10.62 13.96
N ALA A 182 -0.10 11.09 14.68
CA ALA A 182 0.73 10.21 15.48
C ALA A 182 -0.12 9.60 16.59
N LEU A 183 0.02 8.30 16.82
CA LEU A 183 -0.57 7.69 18.01
C LEU A 183 -0.05 8.44 19.25
N PRO A 184 -0.91 8.78 20.22
CA PRO A 184 -0.43 9.23 21.51
C PRO A 184 0.46 8.12 22.05
N MET A 185 1.74 8.42 22.26
CA MET A 185 2.61 7.49 22.96
C MET A 185 1.95 7.26 24.31
N SER A 186 1.53 6.02 24.60
CA SER A 186 1.14 5.66 25.96
C SER A 186 2.28 6.13 26.86
N PRO A 187 2.00 6.98 27.87
CA PRO A 187 3.05 7.43 28.77
C PRO A 187 3.78 6.20 29.26
N ALA A 188 5.11 6.24 29.23
CA ALA A 188 5.94 5.14 29.69
C ALA A 188 5.39 4.70 31.06
N PRO A 189 5.21 3.38 31.31
CA PRO A 189 4.71 2.92 32.59
C PRO A 189 5.56 3.60 33.65
N SER A 190 4.93 4.45 34.47
CA SER A 190 5.60 5.04 35.61
C SER A 190 6.12 3.85 36.39
N MET A 191 7.44 3.67 36.40
CA MET A 191 8.10 2.76 37.34
C MET A 191 7.86 3.39 38.70
N ASP A 192 6.65 3.13 39.22
CA ASP A 192 6.26 3.49 40.56
C ASP A 192 7.19 2.67 41.45
N ASN A 193 8.22 3.37 41.91
CA ASN A 193 9.36 2.82 42.64
C ASN A 193 8.92 2.53 44.08
N SER A 194 7.77 1.87 44.24
CA SER A 194 7.26 1.35 45.50
C SER A 194 8.07 0.10 45.86
N LEU A 195 9.37 0.31 46.11
CA LEU A 195 10.17 -0.50 47.02
C LEU A 195 9.68 -0.25 48.45
N GLY A 196 8.42 -0.61 48.71
CA GLY A 196 7.90 -0.81 50.06
C GLY A 196 8.40 -2.16 50.55
N GLY A 197 9.61 -2.18 51.11
CA GLY A 197 10.20 -3.38 51.70
C GLY A 197 9.36 -3.91 52.88
N PRO A 198 9.29 -5.23 53.08
CA PRO A 198 8.75 -5.79 54.31
C PRO A 198 9.72 -5.51 55.47
N ALA A 199 9.25 -4.78 56.48
CA ALA A 199 9.93 -4.65 57.75
C ALA A 199 9.99 -6.02 58.44
N VAL A 200 11.19 -6.59 58.50
CA VAL A 200 11.50 -7.78 59.31
C VAL A 200 11.45 -7.37 60.79
N ALA A 201 10.38 -7.75 61.48
CA ALA A 201 10.30 -7.65 62.94
C ALA A 201 10.91 -8.91 63.57
N CYS A 202 12.15 -8.79 64.04
CA CYS A 202 12.80 -9.75 64.92
C CYS A 202 12.50 -9.40 66.38
N CYS A 203 11.62 -10.16 67.04
CA CYS A 203 11.50 -10.38 68.50
C CYS A 203 10.58 -11.61 68.63
N GLY A 204 10.80 -12.63 69.43
CA GLY A 204 11.68 -12.88 70.55
C GLY A 204 11.04 -14.03 71.35
N ASP A 205 11.88 -14.96 71.79
CA ASP A 205 11.78 -15.89 72.92
C ASP A 205 10.42 -16.23 73.57
N GLY A 206 10.21 -17.53 73.74
CA GLY A 206 10.18 -18.09 75.11
C GLY A 206 8.87 -18.71 75.59
N ASP A 207 9.05 -19.86 76.26
CA ASP A 207 8.12 -20.60 77.13
C ASP A 207 6.89 -21.26 76.49
N GLY A 208 6.53 -22.50 76.81
CA GLY A 208 7.01 -23.42 77.84
C GLY A 208 5.88 -24.37 78.22
N GLY A 209 6.17 -25.68 78.32
CA GLY A 209 5.36 -26.72 79.00
C GLY A 209 3.99 -27.04 78.38
N THR A 210 3.38 -28.22 78.53
CA THR A 210 3.72 -29.52 79.14
C THR A 210 2.63 -30.51 78.67
N PRO A 211 2.85 -31.83 78.79
CA PRO A 211 1.96 -32.87 78.26
C PRO A 211 0.88 -33.31 79.28
N VAL A 212 -0.26 -33.80 78.77
CA VAL A 212 -1.07 -34.87 79.36
C VAL A 212 -1.67 -35.70 78.23
#